data_AF-A0A920W274-F1
#
_entry.id   AF-A0A920W274-F1
#
_cell.length_a   1.000
_cell.length_b   1.000
_cell.length_c   1.000
_cell.angle_alpha   90.00
_cell.angle_beta   90.00
_cell.angle_gamma   90.00
#
_symmetry.space_group_name_H-M   'P 1'
#
loop_
_entity.id
_entity.type
_entity.pdbx_description
1 polymer ?
#
loop_
_entity_poly.entity_id
_entity_poly.type
_entity_poly.pdbx_seq_one_letter_code
_entity_poly.pdbx_strand_id
1 'polypeptide(L)'
;MVHRLAGCWTYWAWKKNCFKNEESARNYYDEMRYMLIRQLAAPNSPQWFNTGINWAYGLEGPAQGHYYFDEETGKLKKSKNAYERPQPHACFILSVDDDLVGDGGIMDLWRQEARLFKFGSGTGSNFSNLRGSGEGLSGGGKSSGLMSFLKIGDRAAGAIKSGGTTRRAAKMVTLDMDHPDIEEFIEWKVKEERKVAALAAGSRITRRCLKNIIQGCWTEGLTEETRFEVQKNKVLRKAVRKALDCFIPENYIYRVIQLAKQGIKDIEFEEYDTSWTSEGVF
;
A
#
# COMPACT_ATOMS: atom_id res chain seq x y z
N MET A 1 -12.04 10.77 23.89
CA MET A 1 -10.97 9.81 23.52
C MET A 1 -10.26 9.23 24.75
N VAL A 2 -9.61 10.03 25.58
CA VAL A 2 -8.86 9.55 26.77
C VAL A 2 -9.72 8.72 27.74
N HIS A 3 -10.97 9.15 28.00
CA HIS A 3 -11.94 8.37 28.79
C HIS A 3 -12.17 6.95 28.23
N ARG A 4 -12.32 6.82 26.90
CA ARG A 4 -12.53 5.52 26.25
C ARG A 4 -11.37 4.57 26.54
N LEU A 5 -10.14 5.04 26.42
CA LEU A 5 -8.95 4.21 26.65
C LEU A 5 -8.81 3.84 28.11
N ALA A 6 -8.67 4.84 28.98
CA ALA A 6 -8.43 4.63 30.41
C ALA A 6 -9.59 3.85 31.05
N GLY A 7 -10.83 4.16 30.69
CA GLY A 7 -12.02 3.47 31.18
C GLY A 7 -12.07 2.01 30.72
N CYS A 8 -11.78 1.73 29.45
CA CYS A 8 -11.76 0.36 28.94
C CYS A 8 -10.64 -0.48 29.58
N TRP A 9 -9.43 0.07 29.73
CA TRP A 9 -8.33 -0.62 30.43
C TRP A 9 -8.69 -0.91 31.89
N THR A 10 -9.26 0.08 32.59
CA THR A 10 -9.72 -0.08 33.98
C THR A 10 -10.78 -1.17 34.07
N TYR A 11 -11.77 -1.16 33.18
CA TYR A 11 -12.82 -2.17 33.14
C TYR A 11 -12.27 -3.58 32.92
N TRP A 12 -11.35 -3.76 31.97
CA TRP A 12 -10.73 -5.07 31.73
C TRP A 12 -9.89 -5.54 32.93
N ALA A 13 -9.09 -4.65 33.51
CA ALA A 13 -8.30 -4.97 34.71
C ALA A 13 -9.18 -5.30 35.92
N TRP A 14 -10.32 -4.61 36.08
CA TRP A 14 -11.34 -4.93 37.08
C TRP A 14 -11.91 -6.33 36.88
N LYS A 15 -12.35 -6.66 35.65
CA LYS A 15 -12.88 -7.99 35.30
C LYS A 15 -11.87 -9.12 35.51
N LYS A 16 -10.57 -8.82 35.40
CA LYS A 16 -9.47 -9.76 35.66
C LYS A 16 -8.99 -9.77 37.11
N ASN A 17 -9.72 -9.14 38.03
CA ASN A 17 -9.37 -9.04 39.45
C ASN A 17 -7.94 -8.48 39.68
N CYS A 18 -7.50 -7.56 38.83
CA CYS A 18 -6.17 -6.94 38.95
C CYS A 18 -6.10 -5.85 40.04
N PHE A 19 -7.24 -5.43 40.59
CA PHE A 19 -7.30 -4.38 41.63
C PHE A 19 -7.70 -4.97 42.97
N LYS A 20 -7.12 -4.43 44.05
CA LYS A 20 -7.44 -4.82 45.44
C LYS A 20 -8.86 -4.41 45.84
N ASN A 21 -9.30 -3.23 45.43
CA ASN A 21 -10.60 -2.66 45.75
C ASN A 21 -11.01 -1.60 44.70
N GLU A 22 -12.24 -1.10 44.80
CA GLU A 22 -12.80 -0.12 43.87
C GLU A 22 -12.01 1.18 43.84
N GLU A 23 -11.52 1.63 44.99
CA GLU A 23 -10.67 2.83 45.10
C GLU A 23 -9.40 2.70 44.25
N SER A 24 -8.73 1.55 44.29
CA SER A 24 -7.53 1.29 43.48
C SER A 24 -7.82 1.37 41.97
N ALA A 25 -9.00 0.90 41.54
CA ALA A 25 -9.42 0.96 40.14
C ALA A 25 -9.74 2.40 39.70
N ARG A 26 -10.38 3.19 40.56
CA ARG A 26 -10.66 4.61 40.33
C ARG A 26 -9.37 5.42 40.25
N ASN A 27 -8.42 5.18 41.15
CA ASN A 27 -7.10 5.81 41.13
C ASN A 27 -6.38 5.53 39.81
N TYR A 28 -6.31 4.26 39.38
CA TYR A 28 -5.72 3.89 38.08
C TYR A 28 -6.40 4.62 36.92
N TYR A 29 -7.74 4.66 36.90
CA TYR A 29 -8.50 5.36 35.87
C TYR A 29 -8.13 6.85 35.80
N ASP A 30 -8.10 7.55 36.94
CA ASP A 30 -7.81 8.98 36.97
C ASP A 30 -6.34 9.29 36.67
N GLU A 31 -5.40 8.49 37.16
CA GLU A 31 -3.98 8.61 36.84
C GLU A 31 -3.71 8.40 35.35
N MET A 32 -4.26 7.35 34.74
CA MET A 32 -4.11 7.11 33.30
C MET A 32 -4.66 8.27 32.47
N ARG A 33 -5.81 8.84 32.87
CA ARG A 33 -6.36 10.01 32.20
C ARG A 33 -5.45 11.22 32.33
N TYR A 34 -4.95 11.48 33.53
CA TYR A 34 -4.01 12.58 33.78
C TYR A 34 -2.76 12.44 32.92
N MET A 35 -2.13 11.25 32.92
CA MET A 35 -0.94 10.98 32.12
C MET A 35 -1.17 11.18 30.62
N LEU A 36 -2.29 10.69 30.08
CA LEU A 36 -2.62 10.84 28.66
C LEU A 36 -2.92 12.30 28.28
N ILE A 37 -3.64 13.05 29.12
CA ILE A 37 -3.97 14.47 28.88
C ILE A 37 -2.72 15.35 28.96
N ARG A 38 -1.85 15.07 29.93
CA ARG A 38 -0.59 15.78 30.13
C ARG A 38 0.54 15.31 29.20
N GLN A 39 0.26 14.34 28.33
CA GLN A 39 1.22 13.74 27.40
C GLN A 39 2.48 13.18 28.11
N LEU A 40 2.33 12.67 29.33
CA LEU A 40 3.41 12.00 30.06
C LEU A 40 3.71 10.62 29.48
N ALA A 41 2.71 10.00 28.86
CA ALA A 41 2.83 8.77 28.13
C ALA A 41 1.79 8.73 26.99
N ALA A 42 2.09 7.98 25.93
CA ALA A 42 1.16 7.72 24.85
C ALA A 42 1.28 6.26 24.39
N PRO A 43 0.18 5.50 24.31
CA PRO A 43 0.21 4.18 23.71
C PRO A 43 0.40 4.26 22.20
N ASN A 44 0.74 3.12 21.59
CA ASN A 44 0.83 2.99 20.13
C ASN A 44 -0.51 3.31 19.43
N SER A 45 -0.47 3.62 18.13
CA SER A 45 -1.63 4.14 17.40
C SER A 45 -2.86 3.21 17.40
N PRO A 46 -2.73 1.87 17.22
CA PRO A 46 -3.88 0.96 17.28
C PRO A 46 -4.66 1.00 18.59
N GLN A 47 -4.01 1.32 19.72
CA GLN A 47 -4.71 1.55 20.98
C GLN A 47 -5.68 2.73 20.84
N TRP A 48 -5.21 3.86 20.32
CA TRP A 48 -6.04 5.03 20.08
C TRP A 48 -7.20 4.72 19.13
N PHE A 49 -6.98 3.94 18.09
CA PHE A 49 -8.01 3.64 17.09
C PHE A 49 -9.05 2.68 17.64
N ASN A 50 -8.65 1.55 18.21
CA ASN A 50 -9.55 0.39 18.36
C ASN A 50 -9.99 0.14 19.81
N THR A 51 -9.18 0.48 20.80
CA THR A 51 -9.42 0.08 22.19
C THR A 51 -10.69 0.70 22.75
N GLY A 52 -11.59 -0.13 23.30
CA GLY A 52 -12.80 0.36 23.97
C GLY A 52 -13.84 0.98 23.05
N ILE A 53 -13.78 0.76 21.73
CA ILE A 53 -14.85 1.15 20.79
C ILE A 53 -16.18 0.50 21.22
N ASN A 54 -16.18 -0.81 21.44
CA ASN A 54 -17.36 -1.52 21.91
C ASN A 54 -17.73 -1.14 23.35
N TRP A 55 -16.75 -1.06 24.25
CA TRP A 55 -16.99 -0.71 25.66
C TRP A 55 -17.62 0.69 25.85
N ALA A 56 -17.12 1.71 25.16
CA ALA A 56 -17.59 3.09 25.34
C ALA A 56 -18.85 3.42 24.52
N TYR A 57 -19.04 2.76 23.37
CA TYR A 57 -20.05 3.15 22.38
C TYR A 57 -21.00 2.03 21.98
N GLY A 58 -20.83 0.80 22.48
CA GLY A 58 -21.65 -0.35 22.13
C GLY A 58 -21.52 -0.79 20.66
N LEU A 59 -20.49 -0.32 19.95
CA LEU A 59 -20.32 -0.62 18.53
C LEU A 59 -19.98 -2.10 18.31
N GLU A 60 -20.66 -2.69 17.32
CA GLU A 60 -20.49 -4.09 16.91
C GLU A 60 -20.16 -4.17 15.42
N GLY A 61 -19.67 -5.33 14.99
CA GLY A 61 -19.38 -5.57 13.59
C GLY A 61 -19.24 -7.06 13.29
N PRO A 62 -19.42 -7.46 12.02
CA PRO A 62 -19.34 -8.87 11.63
C PRO A 62 -17.94 -9.42 11.88
N ALA A 63 -17.85 -10.71 12.23
CA ALA A 63 -16.59 -11.40 12.46
C ALA A 63 -15.59 -11.18 11.29
N GLN A 64 -14.39 -10.71 11.62
CA GLN A 64 -13.33 -10.41 10.64
C GLN A 64 -12.21 -11.46 10.60
N GLY A 65 -12.39 -12.58 11.32
CA GLY A 65 -11.38 -13.64 11.39
C GLY A 65 -10.27 -13.41 12.41
N HIS A 66 -10.49 -12.53 13.41
CA HIS A 66 -9.59 -12.41 14.55
C HIS A 66 -9.76 -13.58 15.52
N TYR A 67 -8.68 -13.90 16.23
CA TYR A 67 -8.67 -14.90 17.28
C TYR A 67 -8.35 -14.25 18.62
N TYR A 68 -8.89 -14.82 19.68
CA TYR A 68 -8.51 -14.49 21.05
C TYR A 68 -8.30 -15.77 21.83
N PHE A 69 -7.48 -15.70 22.87
CA PHE A 69 -7.31 -16.79 23.82
C PHE A 69 -8.42 -16.73 24.86
N ASP A 70 -9.21 -17.80 24.95
CA ASP A 70 -10.26 -17.96 25.94
C ASP A 70 -9.68 -18.66 27.17
N GLU A 71 -9.53 -17.90 28.26
CA GLU A 71 -8.87 -18.38 29.50
C GLU A 71 -9.67 -19.47 30.21
N GLU A 72 -11.01 -19.48 30.09
CA GLU A 72 -11.87 -20.48 30.74
C GLU A 72 -11.74 -21.86 30.07
N THR A 73 -11.67 -21.86 28.74
CA THR A 73 -11.55 -23.10 27.95
C THR A 73 -10.11 -23.48 27.61
N GLY A 74 -9.14 -22.59 27.86
CA GLY A 74 -7.73 -22.76 27.52
C GLY A 74 -7.46 -22.89 26.02
N LYS A 75 -8.35 -22.37 25.16
CA LYS A 75 -8.31 -22.57 23.70
C LYS A 75 -8.39 -21.26 22.94
N LEU A 76 -7.78 -21.23 21.76
CA LEU A 76 -7.99 -20.16 20.79
C LEU A 76 -9.41 -20.23 20.24
N LYS A 77 -10.13 -19.11 20.29
CA LYS A 77 -11.47 -18.96 19.71
C LYS A 77 -11.49 -17.84 18.68
N LYS A 78 -12.29 -18.01 17.64
CA LYS A 78 -12.59 -16.94 16.68
C LYS A 78 -13.52 -15.92 17.33
N SER A 79 -13.19 -14.64 17.18
CA SER A 79 -14.09 -13.56 17.62
C SER A 79 -15.33 -13.53 16.73
N LYS A 80 -16.50 -13.44 17.35
CA LYS A 80 -17.79 -13.29 16.66
C LYS A 80 -18.09 -11.82 16.32
N ASN A 81 -17.46 -10.89 17.04
CA ASN A 81 -17.65 -9.45 16.92
C ASN A 81 -16.31 -8.75 16.66
N ALA A 82 -16.27 -7.82 15.70
CA ALA A 82 -15.06 -7.11 15.30
C ALA A 82 -14.50 -6.15 16.38
N TYR A 83 -15.31 -5.66 17.31
CA TYR A 83 -14.94 -4.59 18.23
C TYR A 83 -14.96 -4.99 19.72
N GLU A 84 -15.64 -6.08 20.08
CA GLU A 84 -15.67 -6.60 21.46
C GLU A 84 -14.27 -7.01 21.94
N ARG A 85 -13.50 -7.61 21.04
CA ARG A 85 -12.09 -7.97 21.23
C ARG A 85 -11.26 -7.18 20.21
N PRO A 86 -10.90 -5.91 20.51
CA PRO A 86 -10.22 -5.06 19.55
C PRO A 86 -8.82 -5.60 19.23
N GLN A 87 -8.23 -5.11 18.13
CA GLN A 87 -6.81 -5.32 17.79
C GLN A 87 -6.00 -4.07 18.18
N PRO A 88 -5.40 -4.00 19.39
CA PRO A 88 -4.78 -2.77 19.88
C PRO A 88 -3.24 -2.85 19.88
N HIS A 89 -2.67 -3.72 19.05
CA HIS A 89 -1.22 -3.94 18.96
C HIS A 89 -0.67 -3.43 17.64
N ALA A 90 0.51 -2.82 17.62
CA ALA A 90 1.08 -2.26 16.41
C ALA A 90 1.94 -3.23 15.60
N CYS A 91 2.55 -4.22 16.24
CA CYS A 91 3.60 -5.04 15.63
C CYS A 91 3.21 -6.52 15.64
N PHE A 92 3.29 -7.17 14.49
CA PHE A 92 3.04 -8.60 14.33
C PHE A 92 4.16 -9.23 13.50
N ILE A 93 4.56 -10.44 13.88
CA ILE A 93 5.44 -11.29 13.07
C ILE A 93 4.61 -12.47 12.59
N LEU A 94 4.62 -12.73 11.29
CA LEU A 94 3.91 -13.83 10.65
C LEU A 94 4.92 -14.74 9.95
N SER A 95 4.72 -16.06 10.07
CA SER A 95 5.43 -17.06 9.30
C SER A 95 4.77 -17.26 7.94
N VAL A 96 5.54 -17.79 6.99
CA VAL A 96 5.05 -18.21 5.70
C VAL A 96 5.69 -19.53 5.33
N ASP A 97 4.86 -20.47 4.91
CA ASP A 97 5.27 -21.76 4.39
C ASP A 97 5.34 -21.71 2.86
N ASP A 98 6.18 -22.56 2.28
CA ASP A 98 6.38 -22.69 0.82
C ASP A 98 5.23 -23.45 0.15
N ASP A 99 4.03 -22.92 0.34
CA ASP A 99 2.77 -23.36 -0.24
C ASP A 99 1.99 -22.15 -0.76
N LEU A 100 1.30 -22.30 -1.90
CA LEU A 100 0.58 -21.19 -2.51
C LEU A 100 -0.71 -20.82 -1.76
N VAL A 101 -1.54 -21.80 -1.40
CA VAL A 101 -2.96 -21.57 -0.99
C VAL A 101 -3.37 -22.25 0.31
N GLY A 102 -2.55 -23.15 0.84
CA GLY A 102 -2.76 -23.85 2.10
C GLY A 102 -2.72 -22.89 3.29
N ASP A 103 -3.22 -23.38 4.43
CA ASP A 103 -3.14 -22.63 5.69
C ASP A 103 -1.66 -22.41 6.05
N GLY A 104 -1.27 -21.15 6.32
CA GLY A 104 0.14 -20.78 6.52
C GLY A 104 0.92 -20.48 5.22
N GLY A 105 0.34 -20.73 4.05
CA GLY A 105 0.96 -20.44 2.75
C GLY A 105 0.93 -18.95 2.36
N ILE A 106 1.42 -18.66 1.16
CA ILE A 106 1.64 -17.31 0.62
C ILE A 106 0.34 -16.49 0.55
N MET A 107 -0.73 -17.06 -0.02
CA MET A 107 -2.01 -16.35 -0.15
C MET A 107 -2.70 -16.19 1.21
N ASP A 108 -2.51 -17.14 2.13
CA ASP A 108 -3.04 -17.01 3.47
C ASP A 108 -2.31 -15.91 4.26
N LEU A 109 -0.98 -15.79 4.11
CA LEU A 109 -0.23 -14.68 4.69
C LEU A 109 -0.85 -13.34 4.27
N TRP A 110 -1.10 -13.11 2.98
CA TRP A 110 -1.70 -11.85 2.53
C TRP A 110 -3.11 -11.61 3.09
N ARG A 111 -3.90 -12.68 3.24
CA ARG A 111 -5.21 -12.61 3.92
C ARG A 111 -5.07 -12.19 5.37
N GLN A 112 -4.09 -12.75 6.09
CA GLN A 112 -3.81 -12.40 7.49
C GLN A 112 -3.30 -10.96 7.61
N GLU A 113 -2.36 -10.55 6.75
CA GLU A 113 -1.84 -9.19 6.69
C GLU A 113 -2.94 -8.17 6.38
N ALA A 114 -3.84 -8.47 5.44
CA ALA A 114 -4.95 -7.58 5.13
C ALA A 114 -5.86 -7.33 6.34
N ARG A 115 -6.12 -8.35 7.16
CA ARG A 115 -6.85 -8.20 8.43
C ARG A 115 -6.07 -7.33 9.41
N LEU A 116 -4.77 -7.53 9.55
CA LEU A 116 -3.94 -6.75 10.48
C LEU A 116 -3.83 -5.28 10.04
N PHE A 117 -3.56 -5.04 8.76
CA PHE A 117 -3.48 -3.71 8.17
C PHE A 117 -4.79 -2.97 8.31
N LYS A 118 -5.94 -3.61 8.06
CA LYS A 118 -7.28 -3.02 8.23
C LYS A 118 -7.46 -2.35 9.60
N PHE A 119 -6.86 -2.89 10.66
CA PHE A 119 -6.98 -2.37 12.02
C PHE A 119 -5.78 -1.55 12.52
N GLY A 120 -4.87 -1.12 11.65
CA GLY A 120 -3.83 -0.16 12.05
C GLY A 120 -2.45 -0.74 12.35
N SER A 121 -2.26 -2.06 12.19
CA SER A 121 -1.03 -2.74 12.59
C SER A 121 -0.07 -2.91 11.41
N GLY A 122 1.23 -3.02 11.71
CA GLY A 122 2.26 -3.44 10.76
C GLY A 122 2.63 -4.89 10.96
N THR A 123 3.20 -5.49 9.91
CA THR A 123 3.58 -6.90 9.87
C THR A 123 5.04 -7.06 9.48
N GLY A 124 5.64 -8.16 9.90
CA GLY A 124 6.96 -8.59 9.47
C GLY A 124 6.99 -10.08 9.22
N SER A 125 7.66 -10.50 8.16
CA SER A 125 7.81 -11.92 7.83
C SER A 125 9.19 -12.20 7.27
N ASN A 126 9.74 -13.35 7.66
CA ASN A 126 10.91 -13.92 7.00
C ASN A 126 10.43 -14.83 5.86
N PHE A 127 10.94 -14.57 4.66
CA PHE A 127 10.56 -15.26 3.44
C PHE A 127 11.57 -16.31 2.97
N SER A 128 12.65 -16.55 3.73
CA SER A 128 13.71 -17.51 3.35
C SER A 128 13.25 -18.94 3.16
N ASN A 129 12.08 -19.30 3.68
CA ASN A 129 11.51 -20.62 3.47
C ASN A 129 10.93 -20.80 2.06
N LEU A 130 10.64 -19.72 1.33
CA LEU A 130 10.09 -19.83 -0.01
C LEU A 130 11.17 -20.25 -1.00
N ARG A 131 10.78 -21.07 -1.97
CA ARG A 131 11.70 -21.53 -3.01
C ARG A 131 12.10 -20.41 -3.97
N GLY A 132 13.33 -20.50 -4.48
CA GLY A 132 13.91 -19.55 -5.42
C GLY A 132 13.31 -19.62 -6.83
N SER A 133 13.68 -18.67 -7.67
CA SER A 133 13.28 -18.66 -9.08
C SER A 133 13.86 -19.88 -9.83
N GLY A 134 13.02 -20.56 -10.61
CA GLY A 134 13.44 -21.70 -11.43
C GLY A 134 13.49 -23.06 -10.71
N GLU A 135 13.30 -23.09 -9.39
CA GLU A 135 13.23 -24.33 -8.60
C GLU A 135 11.98 -25.15 -8.93
N GLY A 136 12.05 -26.47 -8.78
CA GLY A 136 10.98 -27.38 -9.20
C GLY A 136 9.72 -27.27 -8.33
N LEU A 137 8.55 -27.47 -8.94
CA LEU A 137 7.26 -27.58 -8.25
C LEU A 137 6.80 -29.04 -8.16
N SER A 138 6.11 -29.41 -7.07
CA SER A 138 5.59 -30.77 -6.87
C SER A 138 4.60 -31.22 -7.94
N GLY A 139 3.80 -30.29 -8.48
CA GLY A 139 2.87 -30.53 -9.59
C GLY A 139 3.49 -30.46 -10.99
N GLY A 140 4.83 -30.30 -11.09
CA GLY A 140 5.53 -30.06 -12.34
C GLY A 140 5.66 -28.56 -12.68
N GLY A 141 6.67 -28.22 -13.48
CA GLY A 141 7.02 -26.84 -13.80
C GLY A 141 8.05 -26.24 -12.86
N LYS A 142 8.21 -24.92 -12.95
CA LYS A 142 9.22 -24.15 -12.22
C LYS A 142 8.58 -23.00 -11.44
N SER A 143 9.16 -22.69 -10.29
CA SER A 143 8.79 -21.54 -9.47
C SER A 143 9.06 -20.22 -10.19
N SER A 144 8.15 -19.26 -9.99
CA SER A 144 8.33 -17.85 -10.39
C SER A 144 9.29 -17.08 -9.47
N GLY A 145 9.77 -17.73 -8.40
CA GLY A 145 10.66 -17.15 -7.40
C GLY A 145 9.97 -16.24 -6.39
N LEU A 146 10.67 -15.98 -5.28
CA LEU A 146 10.21 -15.16 -4.17
C LEU A 146 9.80 -13.75 -4.64
N MET A 147 10.63 -13.16 -5.51
CA MET A 147 10.47 -11.78 -5.94
C MET A 147 9.16 -11.52 -6.67
N SER A 148 8.59 -12.53 -7.34
CA SER A 148 7.27 -12.44 -7.98
C SER A 148 6.15 -12.29 -6.95
N PHE A 149 6.23 -13.03 -5.84
CA PHE A 149 5.24 -12.96 -4.76
C PHE A 149 5.38 -11.69 -3.92
N LEU A 150 6.61 -11.22 -3.69
CA LEU A 150 6.83 -9.95 -3.00
C LEU A 150 6.22 -8.76 -3.74
N LYS A 151 6.24 -8.76 -5.08
CA LYS A 151 5.53 -7.75 -5.89
C LYS A 151 4.02 -7.76 -5.65
N ILE A 152 3.42 -8.95 -5.52
CA ILE A 152 1.98 -9.04 -5.23
C ILE A 152 1.69 -8.56 -3.81
N GLY A 153 2.50 -8.96 -2.83
CA GLY A 153 2.37 -8.51 -1.45
C GLY A 153 2.52 -7.00 -1.29
N ASP A 154 3.45 -6.39 -2.01
CA ASP A 154 3.63 -4.92 -2.06
C ASP A 154 2.37 -4.21 -2.58
N ARG A 155 1.83 -4.68 -3.71
CA ARG A 155 0.57 -4.15 -4.28
C ARG A 155 -0.62 -4.34 -3.35
N ALA A 156 -0.73 -5.50 -2.71
CA ALA A 156 -1.78 -5.78 -1.75
C ALA A 156 -1.70 -4.84 -0.54
N ALA A 157 -0.50 -4.61 0.00
CA ALA A 157 -0.29 -3.67 1.10
C ALA A 157 -0.62 -2.22 0.68
N GLY A 158 -0.19 -1.79 -0.52
CA GLY A 158 -0.46 -0.46 -1.06
C GLY A 158 -1.95 -0.14 -1.22
N ALA A 159 -2.76 -1.14 -1.55
CA ALA A 159 -4.22 -0.99 -1.70
C ALA A 159 -4.96 -0.82 -0.36
N ILE A 160 -4.34 -1.18 0.77
CA ILE A 160 -5.01 -1.22 2.07
C ILE A 160 -4.68 0.02 2.90
N LYS A 161 -5.71 0.84 3.16
CA LYS A 161 -5.64 1.96 4.11
C LYS A 161 -5.83 1.43 5.54
N SER A 162 -4.88 1.75 6.40
CA SER A 162 -4.77 1.16 7.72
C SER A 162 -5.66 1.88 8.75
N GLY A 163 -6.49 1.11 9.47
CA GLY A 163 -7.37 1.62 10.52
C GLY A 163 -8.53 2.51 10.04
N GLY A 164 -8.87 2.48 8.74
CA GLY A 164 -9.84 3.42 8.16
C GLY A 164 -9.38 4.89 8.18
N THR A 165 -8.08 5.12 8.41
CA THR A 165 -7.44 6.44 8.49
C THR A 165 -6.53 6.69 7.28
N THR A 166 -5.87 7.85 7.21
CA THR A 166 -4.89 8.20 6.16
C THR A 166 -3.57 7.42 6.23
N ARG A 167 -3.40 6.51 7.20
CA ARG A 167 -2.16 5.74 7.38
C ARG A 167 -2.09 4.58 6.38
N ARG A 168 -0.92 4.39 5.75
CA ARG A 168 -0.66 3.26 4.86
C ARG A 168 -0.25 2.01 5.64
N ALA A 169 -0.48 0.83 5.05
CA ALA A 169 0.05 -0.43 5.58
C ALA A 169 1.58 -0.36 5.73
N ALA A 170 2.12 -1.07 6.71
CA ALA A 170 3.56 -1.17 6.95
C ALA A 170 3.94 -2.64 6.99
N LYS A 171 4.86 -3.04 6.10
CA LYS A 171 5.33 -4.42 5.96
C LYS A 171 6.85 -4.45 6.01
N MET A 172 7.38 -5.34 6.84
CA MET A 172 8.79 -5.72 6.87
C MET A 172 8.93 -7.07 6.16
N VAL A 173 9.89 -7.14 5.26
CA VAL A 173 10.29 -8.37 4.56
C VAL A 173 11.74 -8.62 4.89
N THR A 174 12.05 -9.81 5.39
CA THR A 174 13.43 -10.25 5.60
C THR A 174 13.73 -11.48 4.76
N LEU A 175 14.99 -11.62 4.40
CA LEU A 175 15.52 -12.74 3.63
C LEU A 175 16.92 -13.07 4.15
N ASP A 176 17.22 -14.35 4.25
CA ASP A 176 18.51 -14.85 4.72
C ASP A 176 19.54 -14.71 3.59
N MET A 177 20.81 -14.52 3.97
CA MET A 177 21.88 -14.16 3.04
C MET A 177 22.23 -15.27 2.05
N ASP A 178 21.89 -16.52 2.38
CA ASP A 178 22.12 -17.72 1.59
C ASP A 178 20.94 -18.10 0.68
N HIS A 179 19.86 -17.33 0.69
CA HIS A 179 18.71 -17.58 -0.17
C HIS A 179 19.06 -17.37 -1.66
N PRO A 180 18.61 -18.23 -2.59
CA PRO A 180 18.97 -18.13 -4.02
C PRO A 180 18.60 -16.79 -4.68
N ASP A 181 17.50 -16.17 -4.26
CA ASP A 181 17.05 -14.87 -4.78
C ASP A 181 17.65 -13.64 -4.04
N ILE A 182 18.67 -13.80 -3.18
CA ILE A 182 19.19 -12.73 -2.32
C ILE A 182 19.72 -11.51 -3.10
N GLU A 183 20.42 -11.72 -4.21
CA GLU A 183 20.95 -10.64 -5.03
C GLU A 183 19.81 -9.82 -5.65
N GLU A 184 18.77 -10.49 -6.16
CA GLU A 184 17.60 -9.81 -6.71
C GLU A 184 16.83 -9.04 -5.62
N PHE A 185 16.73 -9.61 -4.42
CA PHE A 185 16.11 -8.95 -3.27
C PHE A 185 16.84 -7.66 -2.87
N ILE A 186 18.18 -7.68 -2.80
CA ILE A 186 19.01 -6.50 -2.49
C ILE A 186 18.85 -5.43 -3.56
N GLU A 187 18.87 -5.81 -4.84
CA GLU A 187 18.76 -4.86 -5.96
C GLU A 187 17.34 -4.33 -6.19
N TRP A 188 16.31 -4.94 -5.58
CA TRP A 188 14.91 -4.70 -5.92
C TRP A 188 14.54 -3.21 -5.84
N LYS A 189 14.78 -2.56 -4.71
CA LYS A 189 14.40 -1.14 -4.53
C LYS A 189 15.14 -0.21 -5.48
N VAL A 190 16.43 -0.46 -5.71
CA VAL A 190 17.26 0.33 -6.63
C VAL A 190 16.75 0.22 -8.07
N LYS A 191 16.33 -0.98 -8.49
CA LYS A 191 15.72 -1.18 -9.82
C LYS A 191 14.41 -0.41 -9.96
N GLU A 192 13.59 -0.35 -8.91
CA GLU A 192 12.32 0.37 -8.94
C GLU A 192 12.51 1.89 -8.96
N GLU A 193 13.46 2.42 -8.19
CA GLU A 193 13.85 3.84 -8.26
C GLU A 193 14.32 4.24 -9.67
N ARG A 194 15.11 3.39 -10.33
CA ARG A 194 15.53 3.62 -11.73
C ARG A 194 14.36 3.64 -12.70
N LYS A 195 13.37 2.74 -12.53
CA LYS A 195 12.16 2.73 -13.35
C LYS A 195 11.35 4.01 -13.16
N VAL A 196 11.13 4.43 -11.92
CA VAL A 196 10.38 5.66 -11.60
C VAL A 196 11.08 6.88 -12.20
N ALA A 197 12.41 6.97 -12.08
CA ALA A 197 13.18 8.05 -12.68
C ALA A 197 13.01 8.11 -14.20
N ALA A 198 13.03 6.96 -14.87
CA ALA A 198 12.79 6.86 -16.30
C ALA A 198 11.35 7.24 -16.68
N LEU A 199 10.35 6.82 -15.90
CA LEU A 199 8.95 7.18 -16.10
C LEU A 199 8.70 8.68 -15.93
N ALA A 200 9.23 9.28 -14.87
CA ALA A 200 9.10 10.71 -14.59
C ALA A 200 9.78 11.57 -15.67
N ALA A 201 10.97 11.17 -16.12
CA ALA A 201 11.64 11.84 -17.25
C ALA A 201 10.85 11.67 -18.55
N GLY A 202 10.43 10.44 -18.84
CA GLY A 202 9.69 10.07 -20.04
C GLY A 202 8.35 10.78 -20.15
N SER A 203 7.57 10.88 -19.07
CA SER A 203 6.27 11.53 -19.05
C SER A 203 6.37 13.04 -19.32
N ARG A 204 7.38 13.70 -18.72
CA ARG A 204 7.64 15.13 -18.94
C ARG A 204 8.06 15.41 -20.39
N ILE A 205 8.95 14.59 -20.94
CA ILE A 205 9.38 14.70 -22.33
C ILE A 205 8.19 14.45 -23.27
N THR A 206 7.38 13.43 -22.99
CA THR A 206 6.19 13.07 -23.76
C THR A 206 5.19 14.23 -23.78
N ARG A 207 4.77 14.74 -22.62
CA ARG A 207 3.87 15.88 -22.52
C ARG A 207 4.38 17.08 -23.33
N ARG A 208 5.66 17.43 -23.18
CA ARG A 208 6.28 18.55 -23.91
C ARG A 208 6.25 18.34 -25.42
N CYS A 209 6.64 17.16 -25.90
CA CYS A 209 6.65 16.84 -27.33
C CYS A 209 5.24 16.86 -27.92
N LEU A 210 4.27 16.23 -27.24
CA LEU A 210 2.89 16.19 -27.69
C LEU A 210 2.24 17.59 -27.68
N LYS A 211 2.53 18.44 -26.68
CA LYS A 211 2.08 19.85 -26.67
C LYS A 211 2.66 20.65 -27.84
N ASN A 212 3.93 20.44 -28.18
CA ASN A 212 4.55 21.09 -29.34
C ASN A 212 3.90 20.61 -30.65
N ILE A 213 3.50 19.34 -30.76
CA ILE A 213 2.82 18.80 -31.93
C ILE A 213 1.46 19.46 -32.10
N ILE A 214 0.63 19.52 -31.05
CA ILE A 214 -0.70 20.14 -31.16
C ILE A 214 -0.60 21.64 -31.47
N GLN A 215 0.32 22.37 -30.83
CA GLN A 215 0.58 23.77 -31.16
C GLN A 215 1.07 23.94 -32.60
N GLY A 216 1.88 22.99 -33.10
CA GLY A 216 2.30 22.93 -34.49
C GLY A 216 1.13 22.81 -35.46
N CYS A 217 0.10 22.01 -35.12
CA CYS A 217 -1.14 21.95 -35.91
C CYS A 217 -1.88 23.28 -35.95
N TRP A 218 -1.84 24.07 -34.88
CA TRP A 218 -2.57 25.34 -34.75
C TRP A 218 -1.76 26.59 -35.07
N THR A 219 -0.62 26.45 -35.75
CA THR A 219 0.17 27.60 -36.23
C THR A 219 -0.66 28.49 -37.16
N GLU A 220 -0.47 29.81 -37.06
CA GLU A 220 -1.15 30.82 -37.88
C GLU A 220 -0.69 30.78 -39.35
N GLY A 221 -1.54 31.27 -40.26
CA GLY A 221 -1.22 31.36 -41.69
C GLY A 221 -1.31 30.04 -42.48
N LEU A 222 -1.91 29.00 -41.91
CA LEU A 222 -2.14 27.70 -42.57
C LEU A 222 -3.65 27.44 -42.75
N THR A 223 -4.01 26.81 -43.87
CA THR A 223 -5.38 26.34 -44.15
C THR A 223 -5.70 25.06 -43.39
N GLU A 224 -6.98 24.73 -43.23
CA GLU A 224 -7.40 23.47 -42.59
C GLU A 224 -6.82 22.22 -43.28
N GLU A 225 -6.73 22.24 -44.61
CA GLU A 225 -6.16 21.13 -45.39
C GLU A 225 -4.64 20.96 -45.23
N THR A 226 -3.92 22.01 -44.84
CA THR A 226 -2.45 21.99 -44.80
C THR A 226 -1.90 21.90 -43.38
N ARG A 227 -2.64 22.39 -42.38
CA ARG A 227 -2.16 22.50 -41.01
C ARG A 227 -1.95 21.17 -40.30
N PHE A 228 -2.70 20.13 -40.68
CA PHE A 228 -2.59 18.79 -40.09
C PHE A 228 -1.70 17.83 -40.90
N GLU A 229 -1.23 18.27 -42.06
CA GLU A 229 -0.37 17.47 -42.94
C GLU A 229 1.10 17.68 -42.59
N VAL A 230 1.75 16.65 -42.02
CA VAL A 230 3.15 16.70 -41.58
C VAL A 230 4.10 17.10 -42.72
N GLN A 231 3.78 16.70 -43.96
CA GLN A 231 4.59 17.05 -45.13
C GLN A 231 4.32 18.46 -45.66
N LYS A 232 3.29 19.18 -45.22
CA LYS A 232 3.00 20.55 -45.70
C LYS A 232 3.23 21.61 -44.62
N ASN A 233 3.03 21.25 -43.35
CA ASN A 233 3.27 22.14 -42.22
C ASN A 233 4.71 21.97 -41.67
N LYS A 234 5.57 22.97 -41.93
CA LYS A 234 6.99 22.96 -41.49
C LYS A 234 7.15 22.91 -39.97
N VAL A 235 6.27 23.59 -39.22
CA VAL A 235 6.31 23.63 -37.75
C VAL A 235 5.93 22.27 -37.20
N LEU A 236 4.83 21.70 -37.68
CA LEU A 236 4.39 20.34 -37.32
C LEU A 236 5.46 19.31 -37.68
N ARG A 237 6.06 19.38 -38.87
CA ARG A 237 7.15 18.46 -39.28
C ARG A 237 8.33 18.50 -38.32
N LYS A 238 8.75 19.69 -37.90
CA LYS A 238 9.84 19.87 -36.93
C LYS A 238 9.46 19.30 -35.56
N ALA A 239 8.22 19.52 -35.10
CA ALA A 239 7.71 18.99 -33.85
C ALA A 239 7.64 17.45 -33.87
N VAL A 240 7.13 16.85 -34.95
CA VAL A 240 7.09 15.40 -35.16
C VAL A 240 8.48 14.81 -35.17
N ARG A 241 9.42 15.38 -35.94
CA ARG A 241 10.81 14.91 -35.97
C ARG A 241 11.45 14.93 -34.58
N LYS A 242 11.30 16.05 -33.85
CA LYS A 242 11.82 16.15 -32.48
C LYS A 242 11.18 15.15 -31.53
N ALA A 243 9.89 14.83 -31.69
CA ALA A 243 9.23 13.82 -30.88
C ALA A 243 9.77 12.42 -31.16
N LEU A 244 10.01 12.07 -32.43
CA LEU A 244 10.66 10.82 -32.82
C LEU A 244 12.09 10.72 -32.28
N ASP A 245 12.86 11.82 -32.35
CA ASP A 245 14.22 11.90 -31.77
C ASP A 245 14.19 11.74 -30.23
N CYS A 246 13.05 12.00 -29.58
CA CYS A 246 12.83 11.81 -28.15
C CYS A 246 12.17 10.44 -27.83
N PHE A 247 12.14 9.50 -28.78
CA PHE A 247 11.54 8.17 -28.63
C PHE A 247 10.04 8.18 -28.31
N ILE A 248 9.32 9.23 -28.70
CA ILE A 248 7.86 9.27 -28.52
C ILE A 248 7.22 8.30 -29.53
N PRO A 249 6.39 7.35 -29.06
CA PRO A 249 5.74 6.40 -29.95
C PRO A 249 4.88 7.07 -31.03
N GLU A 250 4.99 6.58 -32.27
CA GLU A 250 4.28 7.13 -33.43
C GLU A 250 2.75 7.16 -33.27
N ASN A 251 2.20 6.18 -32.55
CA ASN A 251 0.75 6.12 -32.26
C ASN A 251 0.28 7.33 -31.44
N TYR A 252 1.07 7.82 -30.49
CA TYR A 252 0.76 9.03 -29.72
C TYR A 252 0.83 10.28 -30.61
N ILE A 253 1.85 10.38 -31.45
CA ILE A 253 2.00 11.49 -32.41
C ILE A 253 0.79 11.56 -33.35
N TYR A 254 0.45 10.43 -33.97
CA TYR A 254 -0.69 10.32 -34.86
C TYR A 254 -2.01 10.67 -34.16
N ARG A 255 -2.21 10.15 -32.94
CA ARG A 255 -3.40 10.43 -32.13
C ARG A 255 -3.56 11.92 -31.84
N VAL A 256 -2.48 12.63 -31.50
CA VAL A 256 -2.54 14.08 -31.23
C VAL A 256 -2.91 14.86 -32.49
N ILE A 257 -2.38 14.50 -33.66
CA ILE A 257 -2.75 15.14 -34.93
C ILE A 257 -4.23 14.88 -35.26
N GLN A 258 -4.73 13.67 -35.00
CA GLN A 258 -6.16 13.34 -35.18
C GLN A 258 -7.06 14.14 -34.22
N LEU A 259 -6.67 14.30 -32.95
CA LEU A 259 -7.39 15.17 -32.02
C LEU A 259 -7.40 16.63 -32.50
N ALA A 260 -6.28 17.11 -33.05
CA ALA A 260 -6.22 18.45 -33.63
C ALA A 260 -7.17 18.58 -34.84
N LYS A 261 -7.30 17.54 -35.69
CA LYS A 261 -8.29 17.50 -36.78
C LYS A 261 -9.74 17.60 -36.28
N GLN A 262 -10.01 17.15 -35.04
CA GLN A 262 -11.32 17.27 -34.39
C GLN A 262 -11.53 18.64 -33.70
N GLY A 263 -10.61 19.59 -33.85
CA GLY A 263 -10.73 20.94 -33.28
C GLY A 263 -10.09 21.11 -31.90
N ILE A 264 -9.47 20.07 -31.34
CA ILE A 264 -8.78 20.15 -30.04
C ILE A 264 -7.50 20.97 -30.17
N LYS A 265 -7.29 21.94 -29.27
CA LYS A 265 -6.16 22.90 -29.31
C LYS A 265 -5.09 22.70 -28.24
N ASP A 266 -5.42 21.98 -27.18
CA ASP A 266 -4.47 21.61 -26.14
C ASP A 266 -4.69 20.16 -25.74
N ILE A 267 -3.66 19.56 -25.16
CA ILE A 267 -3.72 18.22 -24.58
C ILE A 267 -3.21 18.25 -23.15
N GLU A 268 -3.82 17.39 -22.36
CA GLU A 268 -3.28 17.00 -21.07
C GLU A 268 -2.61 15.64 -21.23
N PHE A 269 -1.46 15.51 -20.60
CA PHE A 269 -0.73 14.26 -20.49
C PHE A 269 -0.18 14.22 -19.07
N GLU A 270 -0.46 13.11 -18.38
CA GLU A 270 -0.06 12.90 -17.00
C GLU A 270 1.46 12.94 -16.84
N GLU A 271 1.93 13.62 -15.79
CA GLU A 271 3.33 13.63 -15.42
C GLU A 271 3.54 12.85 -14.14
N TYR A 272 4.46 11.89 -14.19
CA TYR A 272 4.95 11.22 -12.99
C TYR A 272 6.07 12.05 -12.34
N ASP A 273 6.23 11.84 -11.04
CA ASP A 273 7.35 12.36 -10.28
C ASP A 273 8.04 11.23 -9.49
N THR A 274 9.15 11.56 -8.84
CA THR A 274 9.95 10.60 -8.08
C THR A 274 9.57 10.54 -6.60
N SER A 275 8.45 11.14 -6.19
CA SER A 275 7.96 11.05 -4.82
C SER A 275 7.53 9.62 -4.52
N TRP A 276 7.80 9.13 -3.31
CA TRP A 276 7.29 7.84 -2.84
C TRP A 276 5.76 7.75 -2.75
N THR A 277 5.06 8.88 -2.88
CA THR A 277 3.60 8.96 -2.99
C THR A 277 3.10 9.02 -4.44
N SER A 278 4.00 9.13 -5.41
CA SER A 278 3.64 9.25 -6.82
C SER A 278 3.03 7.97 -7.34
N GLU A 279 2.09 8.07 -8.28
CA GLU A 279 1.61 6.89 -9.03
C GLU A 279 2.71 6.23 -9.87
N GLY A 280 3.83 6.93 -10.09
CA GLY A 280 5.02 6.34 -10.71
C GLY A 280 5.77 5.35 -9.80
N VAL A 281 5.69 5.54 -8.47
CA VAL A 281 6.28 4.66 -7.46
C VAL A 281 5.23 3.64 -7.03
N PHE A 282 5.18 2.56 -7.80
CA PHE A 282 4.20 1.50 -7.69
C PHE A 282 2.76 1.99 -7.83
#